data_AF-A0A1T1NYY3-F1
#
_entry.id   AF-A0A1T1NYY3-F1
#
_cell.length_a   1.000
_cell.length_b   1.000
_cell.length_c   1.000
_cell.angle_alpha   90.00
_cell.angle_beta   90.00
_cell.angle_gamma   90.00
#
_symmetry.space_group_name_H-M   'P 1'
#
loop_
_entity.id
_entity.type
_entity.pdbx_description
1 polymer ?
#
loop_
_entity_poly.entity_id
_entity_poly.type
_entity_poly.pdbx_seq_one_letter_code
_entity_poly.pdbx_strand_id
1 'polypeptide(L)'
;MKRKQSGMTLTSFVVVLAVVGFGLYIGMKLFPMYQEYYAVRTSMKGLANEAGSADMDPSKLQDMFFKRLYINYSENVKKEDVKFERIEGGWRMKVNYEVRRELVGNLDVVGKFDTAQDLTKRGVE
;
A
#
# COMPACT_ATOMS: atom_id res chain seq x y z
N MET A 1 23.47 -48.42 17.62
CA MET A 1 22.97 -47.21 18.30
C MET A 1 21.58 -46.89 17.75
N LYS A 2 20.50 -47.02 18.52
CA LYS A 2 19.13 -46.73 18.03
C LYS A 2 18.88 -45.22 18.15
N ARG A 3 18.77 -44.53 17.01
CA ARG A 3 18.25 -43.15 16.94
C ARG A 3 16.80 -43.17 17.45
N LYS A 4 16.55 -42.60 18.64
CA LYS A 4 15.19 -42.24 19.04
C LYS A 4 14.79 -41.04 18.20
N GLN A 5 14.17 -41.30 17.05
CA GLN A 5 13.44 -40.26 16.32
C GLN A 5 12.25 -39.87 17.19
N SER A 6 12.41 -38.81 17.99
CA SER A 6 11.29 -38.21 18.70
C SER A 6 10.57 -37.35 17.67
N GLY A 7 9.45 -37.85 17.13
CA GLY A 7 8.55 -37.02 16.31
C GLY A 7 8.00 -35.84 17.12
N MET A 8 7.32 -34.91 16.46
CA MET A 8 6.58 -33.86 17.16
C MET A 8 5.63 -34.49 18.18
N THR A 9 5.70 -34.03 19.42
CA THR A 9 4.66 -34.31 20.42
C THR A 9 3.40 -33.52 20.06
N LEU A 10 2.23 -33.98 20.49
CA LEU A 10 0.96 -33.25 20.30
C LEU A 10 1.07 -31.81 20.83
N THR A 11 1.76 -31.60 21.94
CA THR A 11 2.03 -30.27 22.50
C THR A 11 2.85 -29.41 21.54
N SER A 12 3.96 -29.92 21.00
CA SER A 12 4.77 -29.18 20.02
C SER A 12 4.00 -28.86 18.74
N PHE A 13 3.11 -29.76 18.30
CA PHE A 13 2.25 -29.54 17.15
C PHE A 13 1.23 -28.41 17.40
N VAL A 14 0.56 -28.40 18.55
CA VAL A 14 -0.39 -27.32 18.92
C VAL A 14 0.31 -25.97 19.02
N VAL A 15 1.51 -25.91 19.59
CA VAL A 15 2.30 -24.66 19.66
C VAL A 15 2.62 -24.16 18.25
N VAL A 16 3.05 -25.03 17.34
CA VAL A 16 3.31 -24.65 15.94
C VAL A 16 2.04 -24.14 15.27
N LEU A 17 0.89 -24.83 15.46
CA LEU A 17 -0.39 -24.37 14.91
C LEU A 17 -0.79 -22.99 15.45
N ALA A 18 -0.56 -22.70 16.73
CA ALA A 18 -0.85 -21.40 17.32
C ALA A 18 -0.01 -20.29 16.67
N VAL A 19 1.30 -20.53 16.48
CA VAL A 19 2.21 -19.57 15.81
C VAL A 19 1.81 -19.36 14.35
N VAL A 20 1.52 -20.43 13.62
CA VAL A 20 1.07 -20.35 12.21
C VAL A 20 -0.27 -19.62 12.11
N GLY A 21 -1.23 -19.94 12.98
CA GLY A 21 -2.53 -19.27 13.02
C GLY A 21 -2.41 -17.78 13.30
N PHE A 22 -1.54 -17.39 14.24
CA PHE A 22 -1.24 -15.99 14.51
C PHE A 22 -0.59 -15.28 13.31
N GLY A 23 0.36 -15.94 12.64
CA GLY A 23 0.98 -15.42 11.42
C GLY A 23 -0.02 -15.23 10.27
N LEU A 24 -0.89 -16.20 10.04
CA LEU A 24 -1.97 -16.11 9.05
C LEU A 24 -2.95 -14.98 9.39
N TYR A 25 -3.30 -14.83 10.67
CA TYR A 25 -4.17 -13.75 11.14
C TYR A 25 -3.62 -12.37 10.83
N ILE A 26 -2.34 -12.12 11.16
CA ILE A 26 -1.67 -10.86 10.81
C ILE A 26 -1.59 -10.70 9.28
N GLY A 27 -1.25 -11.77 8.56
CA GLY A 27 -1.18 -11.76 7.10
C GLY A 27 -2.49 -11.31 6.45
N MET A 28 -3.63 -11.81 6.93
CA MET A 28 -4.95 -11.39 6.45
C MET A 28 -5.25 -9.90 6.68
N LYS A 29 -4.70 -9.29 7.75
CA LYS A 29 -4.85 -7.86 8.03
C LYS A 29 -3.91 -6.99 7.20
N LEU A 30 -2.68 -7.46 6.97
CA LEU A 30 -1.68 -6.76 6.15
C LEU A 30 -2.02 -6.79 4.67
N PHE A 31 -2.59 -7.89 4.18
CA PHE A 31 -2.92 -8.07 2.77
C PHE A 31 -3.74 -6.91 2.15
N PRO A 32 -4.88 -6.49 2.71
CA PRO A 32 -5.64 -5.36 2.15
C PRO A 32 -4.87 -4.03 2.22
N MET A 33 -3.97 -3.84 3.19
CA MET A 33 -3.14 -2.63 3.28
C MET A 33 -2.17 -2.53 2.09
N TYR A 34 -1.55 -3.65 1.71
CA TYR A 34 -0.68 -3.70 0.54
C TYR A 34 -1.47 -3.62 -0.77
N GLN A 35 -2.68 -4.21 -0.85
CA GLN A 35 -3.54 -4.03 -2.02
C GLN A 35 -3.85 -2.54 -2.24
N GLU A 36 -4.19 -1.81 -1.18
CA GLU A 36 -4.43 -0.37 -1.27
C GLU A 36 -3.19 0.39 -1.77
N TYR A 37 -2.01 0.07 -1.25
CA TYR A 37 -0.75 0.63 -1.75
C TYR A 37 -0.52 0.37 -3.24
N TYR A 38 -0.79 -0.84 -3.71
CA TYR A 38 -0.71 -1.16 -5.14
C TYR A 38 -1.73 -0.39 -5.97
N ALA A 39 -2.96 -0.21 -5.47
CA ALA A 39 -3.99 0.61 -6.10
C ALA A 39 -3.56 2.08 -6.23
N VAL A 40 -2.98 2.65 -5.17
CA VAL A 40 -2.39 4.00 -5.19
C VAL A 40 -1.32 4.10 -6.25
N ARG A 41 -0.33 3.20 -6.22
CA ARG A 41 0.78 3.21 -7.19
C ARG A 41 0.29 3.05 -8.63
N THR A 42 -0.68 2.18 -8.86
CA THR A 42 -1.26 1.96 -10.20
C THR A 42 -2.02 3.20 -10.66
N SER A 43 -2.77 3.85 -9.77
CA SER A 43 -3.49 5.09 -10.07
C SER A 43 -2.54 6.24 -10.41
N MET A 44 -1.42 6.36 -9.69
CA MET A 44 -0.35 7.32 -9.97
C MET A 44 0.27 7.08 -11.34
N LYS A 45 0.62 5.84 -11.67
CA LYS A 45 1.14 5.47 -12.99
C LYS A 45 0.13 5.72 -14.11
N GLY A 46 -1.13 5.41 -13.87
CA GLY A 46 -2.22 5.69 -14.82
C GLY A 46 -2.38 7.19 -15.08
N LEU A 47 -2.22 8.03 -14.05
CA LEU A 47 -2.22 9.48 -14.20
C LEU A 47 -0.98 9.99 -14.95
N ALA A 48 0.20 9.43 -14.68
CA ALA A 48 1.44 9.78 -15.38
C ALA A 48 1.37 9.49 -16.88
N ASN A 49 0.72 8.39 -17.26
CA ASN A 49 0.50 8.01 -18.67
C ASN A 49 -0.61 8.80 -19.38
N GLU A 50 -1.35 9.66 -18.67
CA GLU A 50 -2.37 10.50 -19.29
C GLU A 50 -1.72 11.57 -20.18
N ALA A 51 -2.20 11.72 -21.40
CA ALA A 51 -1.68 12.74 -22.33
C ALA A 51 -1.83 14.15 -21.73
N GLY A 52 -0.73 14.89 -21.72
CA GLY A 52 -0.69 16.26 -21.19
C GLY A 52 -0.65 16.35 -19.65
N SER A 53 -0.50 15.24 -18.92
CA SER A 53 -0.38 15.23 -17.45
C SER A 53 0.67 16.20 -16.91
N ALA A 54 1.79 16.35 -17.61
CA ALA A 54 2.87 17.28 -17.27
C ALA A 54 2.49 18.77 -17.32
N ASP A 55 1.52 19.13 -18.15
CA ASP A 55 1.08 20.52 -18.37
C ASP A 55 -0.23 20.84 -17.61
N MET A 56 -0.83 19.88 -16.91
CA MET A 56 -2.06 20.09 -16.14
C MET A 56 -1.82 20.83 -14.83
N ASP A 57 -2.86 21.51 -14.36
CA ASP A 57 -2.89 22.11 -13.03
C ASP A 57 -2.90 21.03 -11.92
N PRO A 58 -2.14 21.20 -10.81
CA PRO A 58 -2.11 20.25 -9.71
C PRO A 58 -3.48 19.90 -9.11
N SER A 59 -4.40 20.86 -9.04
CA SER A 59 -5.75 20.60 -8.50
C SER A 59 -6.52 19.61 -9.38
N LYS A 60 -6.41 19.77 -10.70
CA LYS A 60 -7.00 18.87 -11.69
C LYS A 60 -6.34 17.50 -11.64
N LEU A 61 -5.01 17.44 -11.51
CA LEU A 61 -4.27 16.18 -11.34
C LEU A 61 -4.72 15.44 -10.07
N GLN A 62 -4.91 16.18 -8.97
CA GLN A 62 -5.42 15.63 -7.71
C GLN A 62 -6.82 15.04 -7.88
N ASP A 63 -7.76 15.77 -8.48
CA ASP A 63 -9.13 15.28 -8.71
C ASP A 63 -9.13 14.03 -9.62
N MET A 64 -8.31 14.02 -10.65
CA MET A 64 -8.15 12.86 -11.55
C MET A 64 -7.52 11.66 -10.84
N PHE A 65 -6.60 11.89 -9.90
CA PHE A 65 -6.05 10.84 -9.06
C PHE A 65 -7.12 10.24 -8.13
N PHE A 66 -7.86 11.08 -7.39
CA PHE A 66 -8.91 10.60 -6.48
C PHE A 66 -10.04 9.89 -7.22
N LYS A 67 -10.40 10.34 -8.43
CA LYS A 67 -11.37 9.63 -9.28
C LYS A 67 -10.90 8.21 -9.63
N ARG A 68 -9.62 8.01 -9.93
CA ARG A 68 -9.03 6.68 -10.16
C ARG A 68 -8.95 5.87 -8.87
N LEU A 69 -8.64 6.53 -7.77
CA LEU A 69 -8.47 5.88 -6.47
C LEU A 69 -9.79 5.32 -5.92
N TYR A 70 -10.89 6.06 -6.10
CA TYR A 70 -12.25 5.61 -5.79
C TYR A 70 -12.62 4.31 -6.53
N ILE A 71 -12.22 4.19 -7.79
CA ILE A 71 -12.43 2.97 -8.60
C ILE A 71 -11.65 1.77 -8.04
N ASN A 72 -10.49 2.03 -7.42
CA ASN A 72 -9.64 0.99 -6.87
C ASN A 72 -9.87 0.71 -5.36
N TYR A 73 -10.99 1.18 -4.79
CA TYR A 73 -11.42 0.93 -3.39
C TYR A 73 -10.39 1.34 -2.32
N SER A 74 -9.63 2.40 -2.55
CA SER A 74 -8.69 2.93 -1.55
C SER A 74 -9.38 4.01 -0.73
N GLU A 75 -9.60 3.74 0.56
CA GLU A 75 -10.40 4.59 1.45
C GLU A 75 -9.55 5.39 2.44
N ASN A 76 -8.28 5.01 2.68
CA ASN A 76 -7.47 5.65 3.73
C ASN A 76 -6.71 6.89 3.25
N VAL A 77 -6.48 7.04 1.94
CA VAL A 77 -5.75 8.17 1.38
C VAL A 77 -6.66 9.40 1.32
N LYS A 78 -6.21 10.49 1.91
CA LYS A 78 -6.93 11.77 1.93
C LYS A 78 -6.22 12.82 1.07
N LYS A 79 -6.91 13.93 0.82
CA LYS A 79 -6.37 15.01 -0.03
C LYS A 79 -5.07 15.59 0.55
N GLU A 80 -4.95 15.63 1.87
CA GLU A 80 -3.81 16.18 2.60
C GLU A 80 -2.55 15.30 2.47
N ASP A 81 -2.73 14.02 2.18
CA ASP A 81 -1.67 13.02 1.99
C ASP A 81 -0.97 13.16 0.63
N VAL A 82 -1.58 13.92 -0.30
CA VAL A 82 -1.12 14.09 -1.68
C VAL A 82 -0.47 15.47 -1.85
N LYS A 83 0.77 15.48 -2.32
CA LYS A 83 1.52 16.70 -2.62
C LYS A 83 2.04 16.68 -4.05
N PHE A 84 2.07 17.85 -4.67
CA PHE A 84 2.65 18.06 -5.99
C PHE A 84 3.83 19.02 -5.89
N GLU A 85 4.99 18.60 -6.38
CA GLU A 85 6.20 19.40 -6.44
C GLU A 85 6.55 19.70 -7.90
N ARG A 86 6.91 20.94 -8.20
CA ARG A 86 7.32 21.31 -9.57
C ARG A 86 8.70 20.71 -9.85
N ILE A 87 8.84 20.03 -10.99
CA ILE A 87 10.12 19.46 -11.46
C ILE A 87 10.39 19.89 -12.90
N GLU A 88 11.59 19.60 -13.39
CA GLU A 88 11.93 19.84 -14.79
C GLU A 88 11.03 19.00 -15.70
N GLY A 89 10.27 19.67 -16.58
CA GLY A 89 9.41 18.97 -17.54
C GLY A 89 8.09 18.43 -16.99
N GLY A 90 7.66 18.82 -15.77
CA GLY A 90 6.33 18.47 -15.25
C GLY A 90 6.16 18.61 -13.74
N TRP A 91 5.48 17.64 -13.14
CA TRP A 91 5.17 17.59 -11.71
C TRP A 91 5.63 16.27 -11.08
N ARG A 92 6.10 16.30 -9.84
CA ARG A 92 6.30 15.12 -9.01
C ARG A 92 5.13 14.99 -8.04
N MET A 93 4.36 13.93 -8.18
CA MET A 93 3.27 13.61 -7.26
C MET A 93 3.82 12.72 -6.15
N LYS A 94 3.64 13.13 -4.89
CA LYS A 94 3.99 12.37 -3.69
C LYS A 94 2.72 12.01 -2.93
N VAL A 95 2.64 10.78 -2.46
CA VAL A 95 1.54 10.29 -1.62
C VAL A 95 2.14 9.66 -0.38
N ASN A 96 1.84 10.23 0.79
CA ASN A 96 2.31 9.73 2.08
C ASN A 96 1.12 9.58 3.02
N TYR A 97 0.83 8.36 3.45
CA TYR A 97 -0.34 8.06 4.26
C TYR A 97 -0.08 6.87 5.19
N GLU A 98 -0.90 6.76 6.23
CA GLU A 98 -0.86 5.65 7.18
C GLU A 98 -2.19 4.89 7.18
N VAL A 99 -2.10 3.55 7.13
CA VAL A 99 -3.27 2.68 7.31
C VAL A 99 -3.16 2.01 8.66
N ARG A 100 -4.16 2.22 9.52
CA ARG A 100 -4.26 1.61 10.84
C ARG A 100 -5.38 0.58 10.85
N ARG A 101 -5.10 -0.63 11.34
CA ARG A 101 -6.10 -1.68 11.53
C ARG A 101 -5.96 -2.27 12.92
N GLU A 102 -7.09 -2.50 13.57
CA GLU A 102 -7.13 -3.19 14.86
C GLU A 102 -6.69 -4.65 14.70
N LEU A 103 -5.79 -5.11 15.58
CA LEU A 103 -5.35 -6.49 15.70
C LEU A 103 -6.10 -7.20 16.83
N VAL A 104 -5.68 -7.01 18.09
CA VAL A 104 -6.29 -7.69 19.24
C VAL A 104 -6.27 -6.79 20.47
N GLY A 105 -7.41 -6.67 21.15
CA GLY A 105 -7.55 -5.79 22.31
C GLY A 105 -7.18 -4.34 21.94
N ASN A 106 -6.14 -3.82 22.57
CA ASN A 106 -5.61 -2.47 22.38
C ASN A 106 -4.38 -2.41 21.44
N LEU A 107 -4.12 -3.47 20.66
CA LEU A 107 -3.03 -3.52 19.70
C LEU A 107 -3.53 -3.24 18.28
N ASP A 108 -2.81 -2.36 17.60
CA ASP A 108 -3.03 -2.01 16.19
C ASP A 108 -1.84 -2.42 15.33
N VAL A 109 -2.11 -2.72 14.06
CA VAL A 109 -1.10 -2.73 13.01
C VAL A 109 -1.16 -1.40 12.26
N VAL A 110 0.01 -0.81 12.03
CA VAL A 110 0.15 0.45 11.29
C VAL A 110 1.10 0.23 10.12
N GLY A 111 0.61 0.51 8.92
CA GLY A 111 1.41 0.55 7.69
C GLY A 111 1.62 1.98 7.28
N LYS A 112 2.88 2.38 7.13
CA LYS A 112 3.26 3.69 6.58
C LYS A 112 3.66 3.52 5.14
N PHE A 113 3.02 4.24 4.24
CA PHE A 113 3.26 4.15 2.82
C PHE A 113 3.74 5.50 2.30
N ASP A 114 4.85 5.49 1.58
CA ASP A 114 5.43 6.65 0.91
C ASP A 114 5.79 6.25 -0.51
N THR A 115 5.20 6.95 -1.48
CA THR A 115 5.44 6.72 -2.90
C THR A 115 5.41 8.02 -3.67
N ALA A 116 6.23 8.09 -4.71
CA ALA A 116 6.31 9.22 -5.61
C ALA A 116 6.23 8.74 -7.06
N GLN A 117 5.63 9.56 -7.93
CA GLN A 117 5.59 9.33 -9.36
C GLN A 117 5.77 10.66 -10.09
N ASP A 118 6.66 10.68 -11.06
CA ASP A 118 6.90 11.84 -11.91
C ASP A 118 5.89 11.83 -13.06
N LEU A 119 5.25 12.98 -13.27
CA LEU A 119 4.28 13.29 -14.31
C LEU A 119 4.97 14.19 -15.33
N THR A 120 5.76 13.59 -16.23
CA THR A 120 6.54 14.31 -17.24
C THR A 120 6.11 13.96 -18.65
N LYS A 121 6.50 14.78 -19.62
CA LYS A 121 6.20 14.58 -21.05
C LYS A 121 6.78 13.28 -21.63
N ARG A 122 7.77 12.68 -20.95
CA ARG A 122 8.40 11.42 -21.37
C ARG A 122 7.62 10.16 -20.95
N GLY A 123 6.56 10.29 -20.15
CA GLY A 123 5.81 9.15 -19.62
C GLY A 123 6.47 8.54 -18.37
N VAL A 124 6.01 7.36 -17.95
CA VAL A 124 6.47 6.67 -16.74
C VAL A 124 7.84 6.03 -16.96
N GLU A 125 8.83 6.40 -16.13
CA GLU A 125 9.95 5.52 -15.73
C GLU A 125 9.58 4.71 -14.47
#